data_AF-A0A3A5UU74-F1
#
_entry.id   AF-A0A3A5UU74-F1
#
_cell.length_a   1.000
_cell.length_b   1.000
_cell.length_c   1.000
_cell.angle_alpha   90.00
_cell.angle_beta   90.00
_cell.angle_gamma   90.00
#
_symmetry.space_group_name_H-M   'P 1'
#
loop_
_entity.id
_entity.type
_entity.pdbx_description
1 polymer ?
#
loop_
_entity_poly.entity_id
_entity_poly.type
_entity_poly.pdbx_seq_one_letter_code
_entity_poly.pdbx_strand_id
1 'polypeptide(L)'
;MERDWRVRDISDCDLELLPEVFSWPKLCSQSEAVERLAFMGTLEDSTVKDALCKTPRGVHALPLPLRVENIESSALKLPWWPDLDAPNSLLPGLFETGHIFQMINIEQNDRVLLIGPRGNWWTEIILHLGARKIMVLETDNNRREALQKRWGDLRLDIVAKALNCEIEWCGLEYINEGSSDLWDKIMITGGLNTMPSNLLKRMDINGEIWAPIRNNDRSILQKITKEIFGEIKSQQITLWDVDMLERYTENILCGSLVFEGNLIEGNLEESPDLIRDAWFYANKNPTRDRLGPESLLDIIQEVWDSKDILIEKDNMSVKDSIAKDLFKMGHVLQKIGIFRIAAEHHGTSYLLSPSAESACYLGMTYSIDNEDSLAWQRKAIETNPHFGEAWNEIGEILMKRDEVENAINWFREAIASKNYSKRGVAWINLTRAQMELSQDVSAFFSAQRASELFPENKEIEELLFYLSEDLV
;
A
#
# COMPACT_ATOMS: atom_id res chain seq x y z
N MET A 1 25.72 -13.39 -20.33
CA MET A 1 27.17 -13.26 -20.07
C MET A 1 27.30 -12.21 -18.99
N GLU A 2 27.61 -12.63 -17.76
CA GLU A 2 27.98 -11.71 -16.68
C GLU A 2 29.20 -10.91 -17.14
N ARG A 3 29.14 -9.57 -17.06
CA ARG A 3 30.27 -8.70 -17.37
C ARG A 3 31.30 -8.92 -16.26
N ASP A 4 32.49 -9.40 -16.60
CA ASP A 4 33.58 -9.57 -15.64
C ASP A 4 34.15 -8.19 -15.31
N TRP A 5 33.68 -7.60 -14.22
CA TRP A 5 34.10 -6.27 -13.76
C TRP A 5 35.58 -6.20 -13.34
N ARG A 6 36.27 -7.35 -13.25
CA ARG A 6 37.73 -7.42 -12.99
C ARG A 6 38.57 -7.13 -14.22
N VAL A 7 37.96 -7.14 -15.41
CA VAL A 7 38.61 -6.71 -16.65
C VAL A 7 38.29 -5.23 -16.79
N ARG A 8 39.30 -4.36 -16.66
CA ARG A 8 39.19 -2.92 -16.96
C ARG A 8 38.60 -2.77 -18.35
N ASP A 9 37.30 -2.48 -18.40
CA ASP A 9 36.65 -2.09 -19.63
C ASP A 9 37.05 -0.64 -19.93
N ILE A 10 36.72 -0.15 -21.12
CA ILE A 10 37.03 1.22 -21.55
C ILE A 10 36.26 2.29 -20.73
N SER A 11 35.49 1.87 -19.72
CA SER A 11 34.78 2.72 -18.78
C SER A 11 35.76 3.30 -17.75
N ASP A 12 35.78 4.62 -17.61
CA ASP A 12 36.51 5.31 -16.54
C ASP A 12 35.84 5.17 -15.16
N CYS A 13 34.76 4.38 -15.04
CA CYS A 13 34.05 4.12 -13.79
C CYS A 13 34.53 2.82 -13.12
N ASP A 14 35.09 2.94 -11.92
CA ASP A 14 35.54 1.79 -11.12
C ASP A 14 34.50 1.42 -10.05
N LEU A 15 33.74 0.35 -10.29
CA LEU A 15 32.75 -0.17 -9.34
C LEU A 15 33.38 -0.73 -8.06
N GLU A 16 34.67 -1.11 -8.09
CA GLU A 16 35.35 -1.66 -6.90
C GLU A 16 35.62 -0.57 -5.84
N LEU A 17 35.65 0.70 -6.24
CA LEU A 17 35.79 1.84 -5.34
C LEU A 17 34.48 2.17 -4.60
N LEU A 18 33.34 1.66 -5.06
CA LEU A 18 32.06 1.89 -4.40
C LEU A 18 31.86 0.89 -3.24
N PRO A 19 31.20 1.33 -2.15
CA PRO A 19 30.95 0.47 -0.99
C PRO A 19 30.12 -0.77 -1.35
N GLU A 20 30.32 -1.85 -0.59
CA GLU A 20 29.45 -3.02 -0.66
C GLU A 20 28.22 -2.86 0.22
N VAL A 21 27.12 -3.52 -0.15
CA VAL A 21 25.87 -3.47 0.62
C VAL A 21 26.08 -4.11 1.99
N PHE A 22 25.99 -3.30 3.05
CA PHE A 22 26.09 -3.76 4.42
C PHE A 22 24.71 -4.04 5.04
N SER A 23 23.72 -3.19 4.76
CA SER A 23 22.37 -3.33 5.30
C SER A 23 21.37 -3.85 4.25
N TRP A 24 20.60 -4.85 4.65
CA TRP A 24 19.54 -5.45 3.84
C TRP A 24 18.20 -5.17 4.52
N PRO A 25 17.57 -4.01 4.26
CA PRO A 25 16.31 -3.67 4.89
C PRO A 25 15.24 -4.69 4.50
N LYS A 26 14.41 -5.05 5.48
CA LYS A 26 13.32 -6.01 5.34
C LYS A 26 12.12 -5.47 6.09
N LEU A 27 10.93 -5.93 5.69
CA LEU A 27 9.71 -5.71 6.45
C LEU A 27 9.93 -6.03 7.94
N CYS A 28 9.66 -5.06 8.80
CA CYS A 28 9.72 -5.20 10.25
C CYS A 28 8.55 -6.06 10.79
N SER A 29 8.59 -6.46 12.06
CA SER A 29 7.45 -7.16 12.67
C SER A 29 6.19 -6.26 12.70
N GLN A 30 4.99 -6.84 12.76
CA GLN A 30 3.75 -6.06 12.91
C GLN A 30 3.78 -5.16 14.15
N SER A 31 4.26 -5.66 15.29
CA SER A 31 4.36 -4.85 16.52
C SER A 31 5.27 -3.64 16.30
N GLU A 32 6.41 -3.81 15.63
CA GLU A 32 7.29 -2.68 15.31
C GLU A 32 6.63 -1.70 14.33
N ALA A 33 5.88 -2.18 13.34
CA ALA A 33 5.13 -1.33 12.42
C ALA A 33 4.05 -0.49 13.15
N VAL A 34 3.32 -1.09 14.10
CA VAL A 34 2.33 -0.39 14.94
C VAL A 34 3.01 0.67 15.82
N GLU A 35 4.15 0.34 16.44
CA GLU A 35 4.95 1.31 17.22
C GLU A 35 5.43 2.48 16.37
N ARG A 36 5.82 2.22 15.11
CA ARG A 36 6.24 3.28 14.18
C ARG A 36 5.08 4.18 13.77
N LEU A 37 3.88 3.64 13.53
CA LEU A 37 2.68 4.44 13.29
C LEU A 37 2.37 5.36 14.48
N ALA A 38 2.53 4.85 15.70
CA ALA A 38 2.37 5.67 16.90
C ALA A 38 3.45 6.77 17.00
N PHE A 39 4.71 6.43 16.74
CA PHE A 39 5.81 7.39 16.73
C PHE A 39 5.64 8.49 15.66
N MET A 40 5.06 8.17 14.51
CA MET A 40 4.75 9.12 13.44
C MET A 40 3.52 9.98 13.74
N GLY A 41 2.81 9.75 14.85
CA GLY A 41 1.59 10.46 15.22
C GLY A 41 0.35 10.07 14.40
N THR A 42 0.42 8.97 13.64
CA THR A 42 -0.73 8.47 12.87
C THR A 42 -1.64 7.58 13.72
N LEU A 43 -1.11 6.96 14.77
CA LEU A 43 -1.89 6.12 15.69
C LEU A 43 -1.69 6.60 17.12
N GLU A 44 -2.60 7.45 17.60
CA GLU A 44 -2.50 8.09 18.91
C GLU A 44 -3.28 7.33 19.99
N ASP A 45 -4.33 6.61 19.60
CA ASP A 45 -5.15 5.84 20.54
C ASP A 45 -4.38 4.63 21.08
N SER A 46 -4.11 4.63 22.39
CA SER A 46 -3.37 3.58 23.06
C SER A 46 -4.09 2.23 23.07
N THR A 47 -5.41 2.23 23.10
CA THR A 47 -6.25 1.02 23.11
C THR A 47 -6.21 0.37 21.73
N VAL A 48 -6.35 1.16 20.66
CA VAL A 48 -6.24 0.68 19.28
C VAL A 48 -4.82 0.18 19.00
N LYS A 49 -3.80 0.90 19.46
CA LYS A 49 -2.40 0.47 19.37
C LYS A 49 -2.18 -0.89 20.03
N ASP A 50 -2.63 -1.05 21.27
CA ASP A 50 -2.48 -2.30 22.03
C ASP A 50 -3.25 -3.46 21.36
N ALA A 51 -4.47 -3.21 20.87
CA ALA A 51 -5.25 -4.19 20.12
C ALA A 51 -4.52 -4.63 18.84
N LEU A 52 -3.98 -3.70 18.04
CA LEU A 52 -3.23 -4.04 16.83
C LEU A 52 -1.91 -4.78 17.13
N CYS A 53 -1.26 -4.52 18.26
CA CYS A 53 -0.08 -5.28 18.69
C CYS A 53 -0.43 -6.73 19.08
N LYS A 54 -1.64 -6.98 19.57
CA LYS A 54 -2.11 -8.31 20.03
C LYS A 54 -2.72 -9.17 18.92
N THR A 55 -3.16 -8.57 17.81
CA THR A 55 -3.96 -9.22 16.77
C THR A 55 -3.18 -9.37 15.45
N PRO A 56 -2.40 -10.45 15.27
CA PRO A 56 -1.52 -10.60 14.10
C PRO A 56 -2.32 -10.71 12.80
N ARG A 57 -2.25 -9.70 11.94
CA ARG A 57 -2.99 -9.60 10.68
C ARG A 57 -2.75 -10.81 9.76
N GLY A 58 -1.52 -11.32 9.73
CA GLY A 58 -1.11 -12.40 8.81
C GLY A 58 -1.86 -13.71 9.00
N VAL A 59 -2.26 -14.07 10.23
CA VAL A 59 -2.95 -15.35 10.49
C VAL A 59 -4.39 -15.36 9.96
N HIS A 60 -4.95 -14.18 9.69
CA HIS A 60 -6.27 -14.01 9.11
C HIS A 60 -6.26 -13.98 7.59
N ALA A 61 -5.10 -13.82 6.95
CA ALA A 61 -4.99 -13.91 5.50
C ALA A 61 -5.11 -15.36 5.02
N LEU A 62 -5.38 -15.57 3.74
CA LEU A 62 -5.26 -16.88 3.11
C LEU A 62 -3.82 -17.39 3.24
N PRO A 63 -3.59 -18.71 3.34
CA PRO A 63 -2.25 -19.27 3.38
C PRO A 63 -1.41 -18.78 2.21
N LEU A 64 -0.28 -18.13 2.50
CA LEU A 64 0.65 -17.69 1.48
C LEU A 64 1.46 -18.90 0.97
N PRO A 65 1.49 -19.18 -0.35
CA PRO A 65 2.15 -20.37 -0.89
C PRO A 65 3.70 -20.30 -0.88
N LEU A 66 4.27 -19.24 -0.30
CA LEU A 66 5.70 -19.07 -0.07
C LEU A 66 5.94 -18.36 1.26
N ARG A 67 7.16 -18.46 1.79
CA ARG A 67 7.55 -17.74 3.01
C ARG A 67 8.04 -16.34 2.65
N VAL A 68 7.28 -15.32 3.04
CA VAL A 68 7.71 -13.91 3.06
C VAL A 68 7.66 -13.45 4.50
N GLU A 69 8.83 -13.12 5.07
CA GLU A 69 8.91 -12.71 6.48
C GLU A 69 8.21 -11.37 6.68
N ASN A 70 7.33 -11.32 7.69
CA ASN A 70 6.58 -10.15 8.11
C ASN A 70 5.74 -9.47 7.01
N ILE A 71 5.23 -10.20 6.01
CA ILE A 71 4.38 -9.63 4.96
C ILE A 71 3.15 -8.89 5.54
N GLU A 72 2.70 -9.29 6.73
CA GLU A 72 1.59 -8.69 7.45
C GLU A 72 1.81 -7.25 7.90
N SER A 73 3.07 -6.83 8.09
CA SER A 73 3.43 -5.45 8.41
C SER A 73 3.52 -4.56 7.17
N SER A 74 3.57 -5.15 5.98
CA SER A 74 3.64 -4.39 4.74
C SER A 74 2.40 -3.52 4.54
N ALA A 75 2.59 -2.44 3.79
CA ALA A 75 1.49 -1.61 3.35
C ALA A 75 0.63 -2.30 2.28
N LEU A 76 0.96 -3.51 1.80
CA LEU A 76 0.12 -4.27 0.87
C LEU A 76 -1.15 -4.77 1.54
N LYS A 77 -2.17 -5.03 0.73
CA LYS A 77 -3.40 -5.74 1.12
C LYS A 77 -3.16 -7.24 1.05
N LEU A 78 -3.74 -7.98 1.99
CA LEU A 78 -3.65 -9.43 2.04
C LEU A 78 -5.03 -10.02 1.78
N PRO A 79 -5.16 -11.02 0.89
CA PRO A 79 -6.44 -11.67 0.66
C PRO A 79 -6.80 -12.54 1.87
N TRP A 80 -8.04 -12.49 2.34
CA TRP A 80 -8.58 -13.48 3.29
C TRP A 80 -9.64 -14.38 2.66
N TRP A 81 -10.18 -13.97 1.51
CA TRP A 81 -11.14 -14.70 0.70
C TRP A 81 -10.62 -14.86 -0.74
N PRO A 82 -10.77 -16.05 -1.38
CA PRO A 82 -10.20 -16.31 -2.70
C PRO A 82 -10.83 -15.49 -3.84
N ASP A 83 -12.13 -15.20 -3.76
CA ASP A 83 -12.80 -14.36 -4.76
C ASP A 83 -12.58 -12.88 -4.45
N LEU A 84 -11.73 -12.25 -5.24
CA LEU A 84 -11.40 -10.84 -5.12
C LEU A 84 -12.43 -9.91 -5.75
N ASP A 85 -13.35 -10.41 -6.58
CA ASP A 85 -14.44 -9.60 -7.14
C ASP A 85 -15.52 -9.35 -6.08
N ALA A 86 -15.63 -10.25 -5.09
CA ALA A 86 -16.47 -10.05 -3.92
C ALA A 86 -15.97 -8.87 -3.06
N PRO A 87 -16.89 -8.04 -2.51
CA PRO A 87 -16.52 -6.94 -1.64
C PRO A 87 -15.87 -7.45 -0.34
N ASN A 88 -15.07 -6.61 0.29
CA ASN A 88 -14.46 -6.87 1.59
C ASN A 88 -13.59 -8.13 1.65
N SER A 89 -13.09 -8.65 0.52
CA SER A 89 -12.28 -9.89 0.42
C SER A 89 -10.81 -9.72 0.82
N LEU A 90 -10.39 -8.48 1.08
CA LEU A 90 -9.02 -8.11 1.46
C LEU A 90 -8.95 -7.57 2.90
N LEU A 91 -7.82 -7.85 3.55
CA LEU A 91 -7.38 -7.23 4.78
C LEU A 91 -6.64 -5.93 4.42
N PRO A 92 -7.12 -4.74 4.84
CA PRO A 92 -6.42 -3.47 4.65
C PRO A 92 -5.12 -3.40 5.44
N GLY A 93 -4.27 -2.40 5.16
CA GLY A 93 -3.03 -2.17 5.89
C GLY A 93 -3.27 -1.75 7.35
N LEU A 94 -2.19 -1.74 8.13
CA LEU A 94 -2.22 -1.30 9.54
C LEU A 94 -2.60 0.18 9.68
N PHE A 95 -2.18 1.02 8.72
CA PHE A 95 -2.51 2.45 8.69
C PHE A 95 -4.02 2.67 8.56
N GLU A 96 -4.65 2.08 7.53
CA GLU A 96 -6.09 2.24 7.30
C GLU A 96 -6.89 1.66 8.46
N THR A 97 -6.52 0.46 8.91
CA THR A 97 -7.23 -0.24 10.00
C THR A 97 -7.13 0.54 11.31
N GLY A 98 -5.93 1.00 11.68
CA GLY A 98 -5.71 1.79 12.90
C GLY A 98 -6.46 3.11 12.90
N HIS A 99 -6.42 3.85 11.79
CA HIS A 99 -7.17 5.10 11.66
C HIS A 99 -8.68 4.88 11.79
N ILE A 100 -9.23 3.85 11.13
CA ILE A 100 -10.67 3.58 11.18
C ILE A 100 -11.10 3.26 12.62
N PHE A 101 -10.39 2.36 13.32
CA PHE A 101 -10.75 2.02 14.69
C PHE A 101 -10.55 3.18 15.67
N GLN A 102 -9.53 4.03 15.50
CA GLN A 102 -9.35 5.23 16.30
C GLN A 102 -10.49 6.25 16.08
N MET A 103 -10.99 6.40 14.86
CA MET A 103 -12.11 7.30 14.58
C MET A 103 -13.43 6.79 15.17
N ILE A 104 -13.66 5.47 15.12
CA ILE A 104 -14.88 4.83 15.64
C ILE A 104 -14.91 4.88 17.17
N ASN A 105 -13.74 4.82 17.82
CA ASN A 105 -13.58 4.89 19.27
C ASN A 105 -14.53 3.91 19.99
N ILE A 106 -14.27 2.62 19.82
CA ILE A 106 -14.99 1.55 20.52
C ILE A 106 -14.58 1.57 21.99
N GLU A 107 -15.56 1.71 22.87
CA GLU A 107 -15.35 1.79 24.31
C GLU A 107 -15.57 0.42 24.99
N GLN A 108 -15.01 0.30 26.19
CA GLN A 108 -15.19 -0.91 27.00
C GLN A 108 -16.68 -1.18 27.25
N ASN A 109 -17.12 -2.39 26.95
CA ASN A 109 -18.50 -2.87 27.02
C ASN A 109 -19.46 -2.38 25.93
N ASP A 110 -18.96 -1.78 24.85
CA ASP A 110 -19.79 -1.52 23.67
C ASP A 110 -20.37 -2.82 23.10
N ARG A 111 -21.60 -2.76 22.61
CA ARG A 111 -22.18 -3.75 21.71
C ARG A 111 -21.96 -3.29 20.29
N VAL A 112 -21.30 -4.12 19.50
CA VAL A 112 -20.90 -3.80 18.13
C VAL A 112 -21.59 -4.71 17.13
N LEU A 113 -22.29 -4.11 16.16
CA LEU A 113 -22.80 -4.81 14.98
C LEU A 113 -21.81 -4.58 13.83
N LEU A 114 -21.09 -5.61 13.42
CA LEU A 114 -20.14 -5.57 12.31
C LEU A 114 -20.77 -6.21 11.06
N ILE A 115 -20.94 -5.43 9.99
CA ILE A 115 -21.57 -5.84 8.74
C ILE A 115 -20.53 -5.94 7.63
N GLY A 116 -20.42 -7.12 7.04
CA GLY A 116 -19.52 -7.46 5.93
C GLY A 116 -18.05 -7.54 6.34
N PRO A 117 -17.69 -8.26 7.41
CA PRO A 117 -16.36 -8.19 8.03
C PRO A 117 -15.20 -8.39 7.04
N ARG A 118 -14.08 -7.69 7.29
CA ARG A 118 -12.82 -7.88 6.56
C ARG A 118 -12.03 -9.02 7.18
N GLY A 119 -12.52 -10.24 6.98
CA GLY A 119 -12.01 -11.46 7.62
C GLY A 119 -12.30 -11.49 9.12
N ASN A 120 -11.78 -12.49 9.81
CA ASN A 120 -11.88 -12.57 11.28
C ASN A 120 -11.07 -11.48 12.00
N TRP A 121 -10.13 -10.83 11.31
CA TRP A 121 -9.19 -9.88 11.92
C TRP A 121 -9.89 -8.69 12.55
N TRP A 122 -10.85 -8.07 11.84
CA TRP A 122 -11.59 -6.93 12.39
C TRP A 122 -12.47 -7.33 13.57
N THR A 123 -13.05 -8.54 13.56
CA THR A 123 -13.77 -9.07 14.72
C THR A 123 -12.85 -9.26 15.92
N GLU A 124 -11.63 -9.76 15.71
CA GLU A 124 -10.63 -9.93 16.78
C GLU A 124 -10.12 -8.58 17.32
N ILE A 125 -9.93 -7.58 16.45
CA ILE A 125 -9.59 -6.22 16.89
C ILE A 125 -10.69 -5.66 17.80
N ILE A 126 -11.96 -5.71 17.37
CA ILE A 126 -13.11 -5.23 18.18
C ILE A 126 -13.18 -5.95 19.52
N LEU A 127 -12.90 -7.26 19.53
CA LEU A 127 -12.81 -8.05 20.75
C LEU A 127 -11.73 -7.50 21.70
N HIS A 128 -10.54 -7.21 21.18
CA HIS A 128 -9.43 -6.64 21.97
C HIS A 128 -9.60 -5.17 22.35
N LEU A 129 -10.46 -4.42 21.65
CA LEU A 129 -10.89 -3.08 22.04
C LEU A 129 -11.84 -3.08 23.25
N GLY A 130 -12.34 -4.26 23.66
CA GLY A 130 -13.11 -4.42 24.89
C GLY A 130 -14.63 -4.43 24.71
N ALA A 131 -15.13 -4.68 23.50
CA ALA A 131 -16.56 -4.90 23.27
C ALA A 131 -17.09 -6.04 24.14
N ARG A 132 -18.32 -5.90 24.68
CA ARG A 132 -18.99 -6.99 25.44
C ARG A 132 -19.77 -7.95 24.56
N LYS A 133 -20.21 -7.48 23.39
CA LYS A 133 -20.98 -8.27 22.42
C LYS A 133 -20.64 -7.82 21.03
N ILE A 134 -20.33 -8.76 20.15
CA ILE A 134 -20.10 -8.52 18.73
C ILE A 134 -21.07 -9.40 17.94
N MET A 135 -21.95 -8.78 17.17
CA MET A 135 -22.75 -9.45 16.15
C MET A 135 -22.05 -9.27 14.82
N VAL A 136 -21.62 -10.38 14.22
CA VAL A 136 -21.00 -10.39 12.91
C VAL A 136 -22.02 -10.81 11.87
N LEU A 137 -22.41 -9.87 11.02
CA LEU A 137 -23.31 -10.09 9.90
C LEU A 137 -22.48 -10.23 8.63
N GLU A 138 -22.40 -11.45 8.11
CA GLU A 138 -21.83 -11.74 6.78
C GLU A 138 -22.97 -12.20 5.86
N THR A 139 -23.05 -11.52 4.72
CA THR A 139 -24.18 -11.57 3.78
C THR A 139 -24.13 -12.83 2.93
N ASP A 140 -22.93 -13.31 2.66
CA ASP A 140 -22.69 -14.56 1.94
C ASP A 140 -22.57 -15.73 2.92
N ASN A 141 -23.36 -16.78 2.69
CA ASN A 141 -23.41 -17.94 3.59
C ASN A 141 -22.07 -18.70 3.62
N ASN A 142 -21.40 -18.87 2.48
CA ASN A 142 -20.12 -19.59 2.38
C ASN A 142 -19.02 -18.84 3.12
N ARG A 143 -18.97 -17.52 2.97
CA ARG A 143 -18.04 -16.64 3.70
C ARG A 143 -18.31 -16.68 5.20
N ARG A 144 -19.59 -16.66 5.61
CA ARG A 144 -19.96 -16.75 7.03
C ARG A 144 -19.51 -18.07 7.65
N GLU A 145 -19.72 -19.20 6.97
CA GLU A 145 -19.25 -20.51 7.42
C GLU A 145 -17.72 -20.56 7.51
N ALA A 146 -17.01 -20.00 6.53
CA ALA A 146 -15.55 -19.92 6.55
C ALA A 146 -15.03 -19.08 7.73
N LEU A 147 -15.65 -17.93 8.00
CA LEU A 147 -15.31 -17.08 9.15
C LEU A 147 -15.55 -17.80 10.47
N GLN A 148 -16.68 -18.51 10.62
CA GLN A 148 -16.99 -19.29 11.83
C GLN A 148 -15.98 -20.42 12.06
N LYS A 149 -15.66 -21.16 11.00
CA LYS A 149 -14.67 -22.24 11.05
C LYS A 149 -13.29 -21.71 11.45
N ARG A 150 -12.80 -20.67 10.76
CA ARG A 150 -11.50 -20.04 11.04
C ARG A 150 -11.44 -19.44 12.45
N TRP A 151 -12.54 -18.87 12.94
CA TRP A 151 -12.63 -18.37 14.32
C TRP A 151 -12.37 -19.48 15.35
N GLY A 152 -12.95 -20.67 15.13
CA GLY A 152 -12.72 -21.85 15.95
C GLY A 152 -11.30 -22.42 15.82
N ASP A 153 -10.78 -22.50 14.59
CA ASP A 153 -9.43 -23.03 14.31
C ASP A 153 -8.34 -22.17 14.97
N LEU A 154 -8.51 -20.85 15.00
CA LEU A 154 -7.65 -19.89 15.70
C LEU A 154 -7.88 -19.84 17.22
N ARG A 155 -8.84 -20.61 17.75
CA ARG A 155 -9.23 -20.65 19.17
C ARG A 155 -9.68 -19.29 19.72
N LEU A 156 -10.21 -18.44 18.85
CA LEU A 156 -10.71 -17.12 19.22
C LEU A 156 -12.01 -17.21 20.03
N ASP A 157 -12.70 -18.35 20.02
CA ASP A 157 -13.81 -18.64 20.94
C ASP A 157 -13.36 -18.64 22.41
N ILE A 158 -12.12 -19.08 22.67
CA ILE A 158 -11.53 -19.09 24.02
C ILE A 158 -11.08 -17.69 24.41
N VAL A 159 -10.48 -16.96 23.46
CA VAL A 159 -10.09 -15.55 23.67
C VAL A 159 -11.33 -14.71 23.99
N ALA A 160 -12.41 -14.88 23.23
CA ALA A 160 -13.69 -14.20 23.46
C ALA A 160 -14.26 -14.49 24.85
N LYS A 161 -14.26 -15.76 25.28
CA LYS A 161 -14.68 -16.14 26.64
C LYS A 161 -13.79 -15.52 27.71
N ALA A 162 -12.47 -15.52 27.52
CA ALA A 162 -11.52 -14.93 28.47
C ALA A 162 -11.71 -13.42 28.63
N LEU A 163 -12.11 -12.74 27.56
CA LEU A 163 -12.41 -11.31 27.55
C LEU A 163 -13.88 -10.98 27.87
N ASN A 164 -14.70 -11.99 28.21
CA ASN A 164 -16.13 -11.85 28.50
C ASN A 164 -16.93 -11.16 27.37
N CYS A 165 -16.57 -11.45 26.12
CA CYS A 165 -17.29 -10.96 24.95
C CYS A 165 -18.15 -12.06 24.34
N GLU A 166 -19.44 -11.77 24.15
CA GLU A 166 -20.36 -12.62 23.38
C GLU A 166 -20.14 -12.40 21.88
N ILE A 167 -19.95 -13.47 21.11
CA ILE A 167 -19.80 -13.42 19.65
C ILE A 167 -20.95 -14.18 19.02
N GLU A 168 -21.72 -13.49 18.18
CA GLU A 168 -22.82 -14.06 17.41
C GLU A 168 -22.60 -13.84 15.92
N TRP A 169 -23.10 -14.77 15.11
CA TRP A 169 -22.96 -14.75 13.66
C TRP A 169 -24.35 -14.82 13.04
N CYS A 170 -24.65 -13.95 12.09
CA CYS A 170 -25.94 -13.93 11.41
C CYS A 170 -25.82 -13.60 9.92
N GLY A 171 -26.86 -13.88 9.16
CA GLY A 171 -27.05 -13.39 7.80
C GLY A 171 -27.96 -12.18 7.73
N LEU A 172 -28.36 -11.84 6.50
CA LEU A 172 -29.21 -10.67 6.23
C LEU A 172 -30.62 -10.79 6.84
N GLU A 173 -31.09 -12.00 7.09
CA GLU A 173 -32.35 -12.29 7.76
C GLU A 173 -32.48 -11.56 9.11
N TYR A 174 -31.39 -11.37 9.84
CA TYR A 174 -31.35 -10.68 11.13
C TYR A 174 -31.89 -9.24 11.07
N ILE A 175 -31.70 -8.54 9.94
CA ILE A 175 -32.18 -7.15 9.80
C ILE A 175 -33.72 -7.11 9.72
N ASN A 176 -34.33 -8.14 9.14
CA ASN A 176 -35.77 -8.27 8.91
C ASN A 176 -36.49 -8.93 10.08
N GLU A 177 -35.83 -9.84 10.80
CA GLU A 177 -36.35 -10.44 12.02
C GLU A 177 -36.57 -9.33 13.06
N GLY A 178 -37.79 -9.22 13.61
CA GLY A 178 -38.20 -8.15 14.53
C GLY A 178 -37.49 -8.13 15.90
N SER A 179 -36.21 -8.54 15.97
CA SER A 179 -35.34 -8.35 17.12
C SER A 179 -35.37 -6.88 17.58
N SER A 180 -35.24 -6.70 18.88
CA SER A 180 -35.21 -5.38 19.54
C SER A 180 -33.81 -4.99 19.98
N ASP A 181 -32.78 -5.71 19.51
CA ASP A 181 -31.40 -5.45 19.89
C ASP A 181 -30.94 -4.08 19.38
N LEU A 182 -30.43 -3.27 20.31
CA LEU A 182 -29.83 -1.98 20.06
C LEU A 182 -28.31 -2.07 20.17
N TRP A 183 -27.63 -1.34 19.31
CA TRP A 183 -26.18 -1.38 19.15
C TRP A 183 -25.57 -0.01 19.46
N ASP A 184 -24.47 -0.04 20.21
CA ASP A 184 -23.72 1.14 20.60
C ASP A 184 -22.87 1.62 19.40
N LYS A 185 -22.30 0.67 18.65
CA LYS A 185 -21.64 0.91 17.36
C LYS A 185 -22.17 -0.03 16.28
N ILE A 186 -22.46 0.49 15.10
CA ILE A 186 -22.79 -0.29 13.89
C ILE A 186 -21.75 0.05 12.83
N MET A 187 -21.00 -0.93 12.37
CA MET A 187 -19.93 -0.75 11.40
C MET A 187 -20.25 -1.49 10.11
N ILE A 188 -20.22 -0.79 8.99
CA ILE A 188 -20.34 -1.37 7.65
C ILE A 188 -19.00 -1.16 6.95
N THR A 189 -18.39 -2.23 6.45
CA THR A 189 -17.02 -2.14 5.91
C THR A 189 -16.94 -2.19 4.38
N GLY A 190 -18.09 -2.42 3.73
CA GLY A 190 -18.31 -2.24 2.29
C GLY A 190 -19.14 -1.00 2.00
N GLY A 191 -19.10 -0.52 0.77
CA GLY A 191 -19.75 0.72 0.35
C GLY A 191 -21.25 0.59 0.17
N LEU A 192 -21.98 1.67 0.46
CA LEU A 192 -23.40 1.86 0.16
C LEU A 192 -23.61 3.03 -0.81
N ASN A 193 -24.61 2.99 -1.69
CA ASN A 193 -25.04 4.14 -2.48
C ASN A 193 -25.81 5.16 -1.65
N THR A 194 -26.51 4.68 -0.62
CA THR A 194 -27.43 5.49 0.18
C THR A 194 -27.28 5.21 1.66
N MET A 195 -27.86 6.08 2.48
CA MET A 195 -27.85 5.93 3.94
C MET A 195 -28.58 4.65 4.38
N PRO A 196 -28.02 3.86 5.31
CA PRO A 196 -28.61 2.61 5.78
C PRO A 196 -29.81 2.85 6.73
N SER A 197 -30.95 3.28 6.16
CA SER A 197 -32.10 3.72 6.94
C SER A 197 -32.72 2.62 7.82
N ASN A 198 -32.66 1.36 7.39
CA ASN A 198 -33.18 0.23 8.17
C ASN A 198 -32.31 -0.12 9.39
N LEU A 199 -31.08 0.40 9.48
CA LEU A 199 -30.22 0.23 10.66
C LEU A 199 -30.45 1.32 11.71
N LEU A 200 -31.10 2.43 11.37
CA LEU A 200 -31.36 3.51 12.33
C LEU A 200 -32.25 3.07 13.50
N LYS A 201 -33.14 2.09 13.27
CA LYS A 201 -33.98 1.48 14.33
C LYS A 201 -33.19 0.52 15.25
N ARG A 202 -31.99 0.12 14.84
CA ARG A 202 -31.08 -0.79 15.56
C ARG A 202 -30.00 -0.03 16.34
N MET A 203 -29.90 1.27 16.13
CA MET A 203 -28.92 2.12 16.81
C MET A 203 -29.49 2.55 18.17
N ASP A 204 -28.69 2.43 19.23
CA ASP A 204 -29.05 2.96 20.54
C ASP A 204 -29.17 4.50 20.52
N ILE A 205 -29.71 5.11 21.57
CA ILE A 205 -29.98 6.56 21.64
C ILE A 205 -28.71 7.41 21.49
N ASN A 206 -27.57 6.91 21.96
CA ASN A 206 -26.24 7.50 21.79
C ASN A 206 -25.36 6.65 20.85
N GLY A 207 -25.99 5.73 20.12
CA GLY A 207 -25.30 4.84 19.21
C GLY A 207 -24.85 5.55 17.95
N GLU A 208 -23.95 4.90 17.22
CA GLU A 208 -23.35 5.46 16.00
C GLU A 208 -23.33 4.41 14.89
N ILE A 209 -23.65 4.83 13.66
CA ILE A 209 -23.41 4.04 12.46
C ILE A 209 -22.21 4.63 11.73
N TRP A 210 -21.27 3.76 11.37
CA TRP A 210 -20.10 4.08 10.56
C TRP A 210 -20.19 3.31 9.24
N ALA A 211 -20.32 4.04 8.13
CA ALA A 211 -20.54 3.44 6.83
C ALA A 211 -19.85 4.24 5.70
N PRO A 212 -19.11 3.58 4.80
CA PRO A 212 -18.72 4.16 3.52
C PRO A 212 -19.94 4.36 2.65
N ILE A 213 -20.21 5.61 2.26
CA ILE A 213 -21.32 5.96 1.38
C ILE A 213 -20.76 6.64 0.13
N ARG A 214 -21.24 6.22 -1.03
CA ARG A 214 -20.79 6.71 -2.34
C ARG A 214 -20.96 8.22 -2.46
N ASN A 215 -19.89 8.87 -2.91
CA ASN A 215 -19.88 10.26 -3.31
C ASN A 215 -19.09 10.38 -4.63
N ASN A 216 -19.79 10.64 -5.74
CA ASN A 216 -19.27 10.54 -7.09
C ASN A 216 -18.68 9.15 -7.37
N ASP A 217 -17.39 9.07 -7.71
CA ASP A 217 -16.71 7.84 -8.12
C ASP A 217 -16.08 7.06 -6.96
N ARG A 218 -16.00 7.64 -5.75
CA ARG A 218 -15.42 7.02 -4.55
C ARG A 218 -16.44 6.95 -3.41
N SER A 219 -16.09 6.27 -2.33
CA SER A 219 -16.89 6.27 -1.10
C SER A 219 -16.25 7.11 0.01
N ILE A 220 -17.10 7.76 0.81
CA ILE A 220 -16.70 8.54 1.99
C ILE A 220 -17.18 7.80 3.22
N LEU A 221 -16.28 7.55 4.17
CA LEU A 221 -16.67 7.09 5.50
C LEU A 221 -17.48 8.17 6.20
N GLN A 222 -18.72 7.85 6.55
CA GLN A 222 -19.63 8.73 7.26
C GLN A 222 -19.92 8.20 8.66
N LYS A 223 -19.97 9.12 9.62
CA LYS A 223 -20.50 8.90 10.96
C LYS A 223 -21.95 9.39 10.99
N ILE A 224 -22.87 8.50 11.32
CA ILE A 224 -24.30 8.79 11.42
C ILE A 224 -24.74 8.62 12.87
N THR A 225 -25.38 9.64 13.42
CA THR A 225 -25.87 9.65 14.81
C THR A 225 -27.33 10.06 14.87
N LYS A 226 -28.00 9.73 15.98
CA LYS A 226 -29.37 10.15 16.28
C LYS A 226 -29.35 11.11 17.45
N GLU A 227 -29.88 12.31 17.25
CA GLU A 227 -30.02 13.32 18.30
C GLU A 227 -31.24 13.03 19.20
N ILE A 228 -31.30 13.68 20.37
CA ILE A 228 -32.32 13.46 21.41
C ILE A 228 -33.76 13.60 20.88
N PHE A 229 -33.99 14.43 19.86
CA PHE A 229 -35.30 14.64 19.24
C PHE A 229 -35.60 13.73 18.04
N GLY A 230 -34.72 12.76 17.76
CA GLY A 230 -34.84 11.83 16.63
C GLY A 230 -34.32 12.36 15.30
N GLU A 231 -33.70 13.56 15.27
CA GLU A 231 -33.00 14.05 14.09
C GLU A 231 -31.78 13.19 13.79
N ILE A 232 -31.59 12.85 12.51
CA ILE A 232 -30.46 12.07 12.04
C ILE A 232 -29.41 13.03 11.53
N LYS A 233 -28.20 12.95 12.08
CA LYS A 233 -27.05 13.71 11.62
C LYS A 233 -26.09 12.78 10.91
N SER A 234 -25.64 13.18 9.71
CA SER A 234 -24.54 12.51 9.02
C SER A 234 -23.36 13.46 8.89
N GLN A 235 -22.18 12.99 9.30
CA GLN A 235 -20.92 13.68 9.18
C GLN A 235 -19.99 12.90 8.24
N GLN A 236 -19.52 13.57 7.19
CA GLN A 236 -18.49 13.05 6.30
C GLN A 236 -17.11 13.15 6.97
N ILE A 237 -16.36 12.05 7.00
CA ILE A 237 -15.09 11.97 7.73
C ILE A 237 -13.90 12.03 6.77
N THR A 238 -13.77 11.04 5.89
CA THR A 238 -12.67 10.94 4.91
C THR A 238 -13.06 9.98 3.79
N LEU A 239 -12.37 10.03 2.64
CA LEU A 239 -12.52 8.99 1.64
C LEU A 239 -11.99 7.66 2.18
N TRP A 240 -12.73 6.61 1.86
CA TRP A 240 -12.33 5.23 2.08
C TRP A 240 -12.76 4.44 0.85
N ASP A 241 -11.82 4.12 -0.03
CA ASP A 241 -12.12 3.59 -1.37
C ASP A 241 -12.47 2.09 -1.31
N VAL A 242 -13.68 1.77 -0.89
CA VAL A 242 -14.15 0.39 -0.72
C VAL A 242 -15.05 -0.06 -1.86
N ASP A 243 -15.07 -1.37 -2.10
CA ASP A 243 -16.05 -1.96 -3.01
C ASP A 243 -17.47 -1.80 -2.47
N MET A 244 -18.40 -1.61 -3.39
CA MET A 244 -19.81 -1.48 -3.08
C MET A 244 -20.39 -2.84 -2.72
N LEU A 245 -21.22 -2.88 -1.68
CA LEU A 245 -22.00 -4.06 -1.36
C LEU A 245 -22.98 -4.37 -2.49
N GLU A 246 -23.32 -5.65 -2.61
CA GLU A 246 -24.31 -6.09 -3.59
C GLU A 246 -25.65 -5.37 -3.42
N ARG A 247 -26.34 -5.12 -4.54
CA ARG A 247 -27.62 -4.38 -4.52
C ARG A 247 -28.67 -5.03 -3.63
N TYR A 248 -28.68 -6.37 -3.54
CA TYR A 248 -29.61 -7.09 -2.67
C TYR A 248 -29.36 -6.78 -1.19
N THR A 249 -28.10 -6.90 -0.75
CA THR A 249 -27.64 -6.49 0.58
C THR A 249 -27.99 -5.04 0.87
N GLU A 250 -27.65 -4.14 -0.05
CA GLU A 250 -27.94 -2.72 0.11
C GLU A 250 -29.43 -2.43 0.29
N ASN A 251 -30.30 -3.07 -0.50
CA ASN A 251 -31.75 -2.87 -0.38
C ASN A 251 -32.25 -3.20 1.04
N ILE A 252 -31.72 -4.27 1.65
CA ILE A 252 -32.08 -4.68 3.00
C ILE A 252 -31.55 -3.69 4.05
N LEU A 253 -30.31 -3.21 3.91
CA LEU A 253 -29.71 -2.28 4.86
C LEU A 253 -30.28 -0.85 4.74
N CYS A 254 -30.61 -0.42 3.53
CA CYS A 254 -31.01 0.95 3.21
C CYS A 254 -32.51 1.16 3.07
N GLY A 255 -33.32 0.09 2.94
CA GLY A 255 -34.77 0.20 2.75
C GLY A 255 -35.20 0.69 1.36
N SER A 256 -34.36 0.47 0.34
CA SER A 256 -34.66 0.82 -1.06
C SER A 256 -35.65 -0.18 -1.69
N LEU A 257 -36.45 0.27 -2.66
CA LEU A 257 -37.50 -0.53 -3.31
C LEU A 257 -36.96 -1.86 -3.88
N VAL A 258 -37.70 -2.92 -3.59
CA VAL A 258 -37.38 -4.32 -3.87
C VAL A 258 -37.10 -4.56 -5.35
N PHE A 259 -35.93 -5.12 -5.66
CA PHE A 259 -35.74 -5.95 -6.84
C PHE A 259 -35.58 -7.40 -6.38
N GLU A 260 -36.38 -8.31 -6.93
CA GLU A 260 -36.22 -9.76 -6.80
C GLU A 260 -35.03 -10.19 -7.67
N GLY A 261 -33.82 -9.99 -7.15
CA GLY A 261 -32.61 -10.62 -7.66
C GLY A 261 -32.27 -11.80 -6.77
N ASN A 262 -32.20 -13.00 -7.32
CA ASN A 262 -31.68 -14.16 -6.60
C ASN A 262 -30.24 -13.88 -6.15
N LEU A 263 -29.93 -14.20 -4.90
CA LEU A 263 -28.55 -14.42 -4.46
C LEU A 263 -27.93 -15.42 -5.45
N ILE A 264 -26.87 -15.02 -6.14
CA ILE A 264 -26.08 -15.97 -6.92
C ILE A 264 -25.26 -16.74 -5.88
N GLU A 265 -25.82 -17.83 -5.36
CA GLU A 265 -25.07 -18.78 -4.55
C GLU A 265 -24.05 -19.48 -5.46
N GLY A 266 -22.88 -18.87 -5.62
CA GLY A 266 -21.70 -19.56 -6.12
C GLY A 266 -21.13 -20.40 -5.00
N ASN A 267 -21.20 -21.73 -5.10
CA ASN A 267 -20.40 -22.61 -4.25
C ASN A 267 -18.94 -22.48 -4.66
N LEU A 268 -18.23 -21.54 -4.03
CA LEU A 268 -16.80 -21.38 -4.20
C LEU A 268 -16.08 -22.17 -3.12
N GLU A 269 -15.52 -23.31 -3.49
CA GLU A 269 -14.60 -24.04 -2.62
C GLU A 269 -13.18 -23.46 -2.75
N GLU A 270 -12.54 -23.19 -1.61
CA GLU A 270 -11.14 -22.77 -1.58
C GLU A 270 -10.25 -23.84 -2.26
N SER A 271 -9.52 -23.44 -3.31
CA SER A 271 -8.54 -24.30 -3.99
C SER A 271 -7.15 -23.65 -3.96
N PRO A 272 -6.06 -24.43 -4.03
CA PRO A 272 -4.71 -23.88 -4.10
C PRO A 272 -4.50 -22.90 -5.25
N ASP A 273 -5.17 -23.12 -6.40
CA ASP A 273 -5.12 -22.23 -7.55
C ASP A 273 -5.83 -20.90 -7.26
N LEU A 274 -7.01 -20.95 -6.64
CA LEU A 274 -7.74 -19.74 -6.26
C LEU A 274 -7.00 -18.92 -5.19
N ILE A 275 -6.38 -19.58 -4.21
CA ILE A 275 -5.54 -18.91 -3.20
C ILE A 275 -4.33 -18.26 -3.87
N ARG A 276 -3.69 -18.98 -4.80
CA ARG A 276 -2.57 -18.46 -5.58
C ARG A 276 -2.98 -17.21 -6.36
N ASP A 277 -4.11 -17.26 -7.05
CA ASP A 277 -4.62 -16.18 -7.88
C ASP A 277 -5.04 -14.97 -7.01
N ALA A 278 -5.64 -15.22 -5.84
CA ALA A 278 -5.96 -14.17 -4.88
C ALA A 278 -4.71 -13.41 -4.41
N TRP A 279 -3.63 -14.11 -4.07
CA TRP A 279 -2.36 -13.45 -3.76
C TRP A 279 -1.74 -12.73 -4.96
N PHE A 280 -1.91 -13.28 -6.16
CA PHE A 280 -1.39 -12.70 -7.38
C PHE A 280 -2.05 -11.36 -7.74
N TYR A 281 -3.35 -11.21 -7.45
CA TYR A 281 -4.16 -10.04 -7.85
C TYR A 281 -4.59 -9.13 -6.69
N ALA A 282 -4.23 -9.43 -5.44
CA ALA A 282 -4.68 -8.70 -4.24
C ALA A 282 -4.46 -7.18 -4.30
N ASN A 283 -3.37 -6.71 -4.93
CA ASN A 283 -3.04 -5.29 -5.05
C ASN A 283 -3.16 -4.74 -6.47
N LYS A 284 -3.83 -5.47 -7.38
CA LYS A 284 -4.03 -5.03 -8.78
C LYS A 284 -4.67 -3.65 -8.86
N ASN A 285 -5.70 -3.39 -8.04
CA ASN A 285 -6.21 -2.05 -7.80
C ASN A 285 -5.45 -1.47 -6.59
N PRO A 286 -4.64 -0.42 -6.73
CA PRO A 286 -3.81 0.09 -5.64
C PRO A 286 -4.60 0.88 -4.59
N THR A 287 -5.67 1.59 -4.99
CA THR A 287 -6.50 2.43 -4.12
C THR A 287 -7.58 1.66 -3.38
N ARG A 288 -8.00 0.48 -3.87
CA ARG A 288 -8.96 -0.40 -3.18
C ARG A 288 -8.60 -0.55 -1.70
N ASP A 289 -9.57 -0.33 -0.82
CA ASP A 289 -9.51 -0.36 0.64
C ASP A 289 -8.60 0.68 1.30
N ARG A 290 -8.12 1.69 0.56
CA ARG A 290 -7.29 2.77 1.09
C ARG A 290 -8.13 3.89 1.67
N LEU A 291 -7.59 4.49 2.73
CA LEU A 291 -8.16 5.62 3.45
C LEU A 291 -7.29 6.85 3.23
N GLY A 292 -7.88 8.01 2.95
CA GLY A 292 -7.13 9.27 2.91
C GLY A 292 -7.81 10.37 2.10
N PRO A 293 -7.16 11.54 1.94
CA PRO A 293 -7.64 12.58 1.04
C PRO A 293 -7.52 12.14 -0.43
N GLU A 294 -8.30 12.78 -1.31
CA GLU A 294 -8.34 12.47 -2.74
C GLU A 294 -6.94 12.54 -3.38
N SER A 295 -6.19 13.59 -3.04
CA SER A 295 -4.81 13.78 -3.51
C SER A 295 -3.87 12.63 -3.15
N LEU A 296 -4.04 12.01 -1.98
CA LEU A 296 -3.22 10.85 -1.60
C LEU A 296 -3.56 9.64 -2.45
N LEU A 297 -4.86 9.37 -2.65
CA LEU A 297 -5.31 8.24 -3.47
C LEU A 297 -4.90 8.41 -4.94
N ASP A 298 -4.90 9.64 -5.45
CA ASP A 298 -4.46 9.93 -6.81
C ASP A 298 -2.95 9.74 -6.96
N ILE A 299 -2.14 10.17 -5.99
CA ILE A 299 -0.71 9.88 -5.94
C ILE A 299 -0.47 8.36 -5.91
N ILE A 300 -1.23 7.61 -5.10
CA ILE A 300 -1.12 6.15 -5.04
C ILE A 300 -1.38 5.55 -6.43
N GLN A 301 -2.45 5.94 -7.10
CA GLN A 301 -2.80 5.42 -8.43
C GLN A 301 -1.73 5.78 -9.48
N GLU A 302 -1.34 7.06 -9.56
CA GLU A 302 -0.38 7.55 -10.55
C GLU A 302 0.98 6.86 -10.38
N VAL A 303 1.48 6.78 -9.15
CA VAL A 303 2.81 6.25 -8.86
C VAL A 303 2.85 4.73 -9.04
N TRP A 304 1.79 4.02 -8.66
CA TRP A 304 1.70 2.56 -8.79
C TRP A 304 1.82 2.08 -10.25
N ASP A 305 1.31 2.86 -11.19
CA ASP A 305 1.34 2.53 -12.63
C ASP A 305 2.56 3.10 -13.36
N SER A 306 3.28 4.05 -12.75
CA SER A 306 4.41 4.76 -13.37
C SER A 306 5.68 3.91 -13.57
N LYS A 307 5.91 2.93 -12.69
CA LYS A 307 7.16 2.16 -12.61
C LYS A 307 6.86 0.71 -12.28
N ASP A 308 7.68 -0.18 -12.82
CA ASP A 308 7.56 -1.62 -12.65
C ASP A 308 8.95 -2.25 -12.66
N ILE A 309 9.11 -3.38 -11.97
CA ILE A 309 10.35 -4.15 -12.06
C ILE A 309 10.37 -4.92 -13.39
N LEU A 310 11.50 -4.96 -14.06
CA LEU A 310 11.65 -5.71 -15.30
C LEU A 310 11.82 -7.21 -14.98
N ILE A 311 10.71 -7.96 -15.07
CA ILE A 311 10.70 -9.42 -14.98
C ILE A 311 10.41 -10.00 -16.38
N GLU A 312 11.12 -11.05 -16.78
CA GLU A 312 10.82 -11.79 -18.02
C GLU A 312 9.38 -12.30 -17.98
N LYS A 313 8.55 -11.84 -18.93
CA LYS A 313 7.08 -11.93 -18.86
C LYS A 313 6.51 -13.34 -19.02
N ASP A 314 7.30 -14.29 -19.51
CA ASP A 314 6.75 -15.54 -20.04
C ASP A 314 6.30 -16.55 -18.97
N ASN A 315 6.58 -16.33 -17.67
CA ASN A 315 6.04 -17.12 -16.54
C ASN A 315 6.18 -16.42 -15.18
N MET A 316 5.43 -15.35 -14.92
CA MET A 316 5.47 -14.65 -13.63
C MET A 316 4.91 -15.54 -12.50
N SER A 317 5.73 -15.85 -11.49
CA SER A 317 5.28 -16.61 -10.31
C SER A 317 4.58 -15.71 -9.28
N VAL A 318 3.88 -16.28 -8.28
CA VAL A 318 3.34 -15.49 -7.15
C VAL A 318 4.44 -14.74 -6.42
N LYS A 319 5.62 -15.36 -6.30
CA LYS A 319 6.80 -14.73 -5.70
C LYS A 319 7.19 -13.46 -6.46
N ASP A 320 7.17 -13.50 -7.79
CA ASP A 320 7.48 -12.35 -8.64
C ASP A 320 6.38 -11.28 -8.57
N SER A 321 5.10 -11.69 -8.54
CA SER A 321 3.98 -10.76 -8.37
C SER A 321 4.06 -10.01 -7.03
N ILE A 322 4.36 -10.71 -5.94
CA ILE A 322 4.53 -10.07 -4.61
C ILE A 322 5.76 -9.16 -4.60
N ALA A 323 6.88 -9.58 -5.22
CA ALA A 323 8.06 -8.72 -5.33
C ALA A 323 7.74 -7.43 -6.09
N LYS A 324 6.94 -7.53 -7.16
CA LYS A 324 6.45 -6.40 -7.94
C LYS A 324 5.52 -5.48 -7.13
N ASP A 325 4.54 -6.04 -6.43
CA ASP A 325 3.64 -5.28 -5.56
C ASP A 325 4.41 -4.54 -4.46
N LEU A 326 5.39 -5.21 -3.82
CA LEU A 326 6.26 -4.60 -2.82
C LEU A 326 7.09 -3.46 -3.41
N PHE A 327 7.67 -3.63 -4.61
CA PHE A 327 8.40 -2.56 -5.28
C PHE A 327 7.51 -1.35 -5.55
N LYS A 328 6.32 -1.58 -6.12
CA LYS A 328 5.37 -0.51 -6.44
C LYS A 328 4.91 0.22 -5.18
N MET A 329 4.61 -0.50 -4.10
CA MET A 329 4.28 0.10 -2.81
C MET A 329 5.45 0.87 -2.23
N GLY A 330 6.68 0.34 -2.33
CA GLY A 330 7.90 1.06 -1.94
C GLY A 330 8.04 2.39 -2.66
N HIS A 331 7.79 2.41 -3.98
CA HIS A 331 7.84 3.62 -4.78
C HIS A 331 6.76 4.64 -4.38
N VAL A 332 5.54 4.17 -4.10
CA VAL A 332 4.46 5.00 -3.54
C VAL A 332 4.91 5.63 -2.21
N LEU A 333 5.41 4.82 -1.28
CA LEU A 333 5.89 5.24 0.04
C LEU A 333 7.03 6.26 -0.06
N GLN A 334 7.96 6.06 -1.01
CA GLN A 334 9.06 6.99 -1.28
C GLN A 334 8.52 8.33 -1.81
N LYS A 335 7.55 8.31 -2.73
CA LYS A 335 6.96 9.53 -3.29
C LYS A 335 6.25 10.38 -2.24
N ILE A 336 5.64 9.76 -1.24
CA ILE A 336 5.01 10.45 -0.11
C ILE A 336 5.98 10.75 1.05
N GLY A 337 7.28 10.43 0.89
CA GLY A 337 8.34 10.82 1.83
C GLY A 337 8.58 9.85 2.99
N ILE A 338 7.99 8.65 2.98
CA ILE A 338 8.16 7.64 4.04
C ILE A 338 9.34 6.70 3.71
N PHE A 339 10.55 7.28 3.65
CA PHE A 339 11.75 6.62 3.13
C PHE A 339 12.12 5.32 3.85
N ARG A 340 12.02 5.28 5.19
CA ARG A 340 12.37 4.07 5.96
C ARG A 340 11.48 2.89 5.60
N ILE A 341 10.17 3.11 5.48
CA ILE A 341 9.23 2.02 5.14
C ILE A 341 9.38 1.67 3.65
N ALA A 342 9.64 2.66 2.78
CA ALA A 342 9.98 2.41 1.38
C ALA A 342 11.21 1.50 1.23
N ALA A 343 12.26 1.75 2.01
CA ALA A 343 13.49 0.93 2.01
C ALA A 343 13.19 -0.54 2.34
N GLU A 344 12.33 -0.80 3.33
CA GLU A 344 11.92 -2.16 3.70
C GLU A 344 11.14 -2.85 2.58
N HIS A 345 10.27 -2.12 1.88
CA HIS A 345 9.50 -2.66 0.76
C HIS A 345 10.41 -2.96 -0.46
N HIS A 346 11.31 -2.04 -0.81
CA HIS A 346 12.28 -2.28 -1.89
C HIS A 346 13.27 -3.40 -1.54
N GLY A 347 13.74 -3.46 -0.30
CA GLY A 347 14.66 -4.50 0.17
C GLY A 347 14.01 -5.88 0.18
N THR A 348 12.78 -6.02 0.69
CA THR A 348 12.04 -7.28 0.61
C THR A 348 11.67 -7.63 -0.84
N SER A 349 11.34 -6.66 -1.68
CA SER A 349 11.14 -6.88 -3.12
C SER A 349 12.40 -7.48 -3.77
N TYR A 350 13.56 -6.85 -3.57
CA TYR A 350 14.84 -7.32 -4.12
C TYR A 350 15.23 -8.71 -3.60
N LEU A 351 15.00 -8.99 -2.31
CA LEU A 351 15.27 -10.31 -1.73
C LEU A 351 14.38 -11.42 -2.32
N LEU A 352 13.15 -11.08 -2.70
CA LEU A 352 12.27 -12.01 -3.38
C LEU A 352 12.71 -12.16 -4.84
N SER A 353 12.65 -11.11 -5.63
CA SER A 353 13.02 -11.15 -7.04
C SER A 353 14.04 -10.04 -7.31
N PRO A 354 15.35 -10.35 -7.30
CA PRO A 354 16.39 -9.36 -7.53
C PRO A 354 16.19 -8.63 -8.85
N SER A 355 16.09 -7.31 -8.79
CA SER A 355 15.95 -6.43 -9.95
C SER A 355 16.80 -5.17 -9.74
N ALA A 356 17.27 -4.59 -10.85
CA ALA A 356 18.04 -3.36 -10.77
C ALA A 356 17.17 -2.18 -10.33
N GLU A 357 15.88 -2.18 -10.67
CA GLU A 357 14.91 -1.20 -10.20
C GLU A 357 14.77 -1.25 -8.67
N SER A 358 14.54 -2.43 -8.07
CA SER A 358 14.40 -2.53 -6.62
C SER A 358 15.67 -2.12 -5.89
N ALA A 359 16.86 -2.48 -6.40
CA ALA A 359 18.13 -2.03 -5.84
C ALA A 359 18.36 -0.51 -5.97
N CYS A 360 18.09 0.06 -7.15
CA CYS A 360 18.30 1.47 -7.40
C CYS A 360 17.36 2.35 -6.56
N TYR A 361 16.06 2.01 -6.55
CA TYR A 361 15.08 2.74 -5.75
C TYR A 361 15.33 2.57 -4.25
N LEU A 362 15.86 1.42 -3.82
CA LEU A 362 16.35 1.26 -2.45
C LEU A 362 17.51 2.22 -2.14
N GLY A 363 18.51 2.32 -3.02
CA GLY A 363 19.61 3.28 -2.88
C GLY A 363 19.14 4.73 -2.76
N MET A 364 18.10 5.09 -3.51
CA MET A 364 17.46 6.42 -3.45
C MET A 364 16.68 6.69 -2.14
N THR A 365 16.44 5.69 -1.29
CA THR A 365 15.79 5.91 0.02
C THR A 365 16.76 6.40 1.10
N TYR A 366 18.06 6.22 0.88
CA TYR A 366 19.10 6.64 1.81
C TYR A 366 19.54 8.08 1.53
N SER A 367 19.99 8.77 2.58
CA SER A 367 20.66 10.07 2.42
C SER A 367 21.96 9.90 1.63
N ILE A 368 22.36 10.93 0.89
CA ILE A 368 23.59 10.96 0.07
C ILE A 368 24.85 10.66 0.90
N ASP A 369 24.90 11.08 2.17
CA ASP A 369 26.03 10.82 3.07
C ASP A 369 26.08 9.39 3.62
N ASN A 370 25.02 8.60 3.39
CA ASN A 370 24.98 7.20 3.79
C ASN A 370 25.60 6.35 2.68
N GLU A 371 26.64 5.57 3.01
CA GLU A 371 27.32 4.67 2.09
C GLU A 371 26.40 3.61 1.47
N ASP A 372 25.30 3.23 2.15
CA ASP A 372 24.30 2.32 1.59
C ASP A 372 23.64 2.91 0.32
N SER A 373 23.61 4.25 0.15
CA SER A 373 23.10 4.86 -1.09
C SER A 373 23.93 4.42 -2.30
N LEU A 374 25.26 4.61 -2.26
CA LEU A 374 26.17 4.17 -3.32
C LEU A 374 26.23 2.64 -3.43
N ALA A 375 26.19 1.93 -2.30
CA ALA A 375 26.28 0.47 -2.30
C ALA A 375 25.10 -0.18 -3.04
N TRP A 376 23.89 0.36 -2.84
CA TRP A 376 22.70 -0.12 -3.53
C TRP A 376 22.66 0.30 -5.00
N GLN A 377 23.22 1.45 -5.38
CA GLN A 377 23.38 1.79 -6.81
C GLN A 377 24.41 0.89 -7.50
N ARG A 378 25.54 0.60 -6.85
CA ARG A 378 26.47 -0.45 -7.30
C ARG A 378 25.73 -1.77 -7.48
N LYS A 379 24.88 -2.14 -6.50
CA LYS A 379 24.12 -3.39 -6.57
C LYS A 379 23.13 -3.44 -7.74
N ALA A 380 22.52 -2.30 -8.08
CA ALA A 380 21.64 -2.19 -9.24
C ALA A 380 22.41 -2.42 -10.55
N ILE A 381 23.61 -1.85 -10.69
CA ILE A 381 24.50 -2.05 -11.85
C ILE A 381 24.99 -3.51 -11.94
N GLU A 382 25.37 -4.11 -10.80
CA GLU A 382 25.74 -5.52 -10.74
C GLU A 382 24.58 -6.43 -11.17
N THR A 383 23.34 -6.05 -10.83
CA THR A 383 22.13 -6.79 -11.18
C THR A 383 21.77 -6.62 -12.65
N ASN A 384 21.86 -5.40 -13.20
CA ASN A 384 21.69 -5.13 -14.62
C ASN A 384 22.64 -3.99 -15.07
N PRO A 385 23.73 -4.31 -15.79
CA PRO A 385 24.70 -3.30 -16.24
C PRO A 385 24.13 -2.27 -17.22
N HIS A 386 22.97 -2.57 -17.84
CA HIS A 386 22.30 -1.67 -18.78
C HIS A 386 21.25 -0.77 -18.11
N PHE A 387 21.08 -0.87 -16.79
CA PHE A 387 20.16 -0.04 -16.05
C PHE A 387 20.74 1.37 -15.82
N GLY A 388 20.55 2.25 -16.82
CA GLY A 388 21.13 3.59 -16.86
C GLY A 388 20.77 4.51 -15.69
N GLU A 389 19.64 4.26 -15.01
CA GLU A 389 19.20 5.07 -13.86
C GLU A 389 20.22 4.97 -12.71
N ALA A 390 20.73 3.78 -12.39
CA ALA A 390 21.73 3.60 -11.32
C ALA A 390 23.07 4.31 -11.60
N TRP A 391 23.54 4.30 -12.85
CA TRP A 391 24.72 5.06 -13.26
C TRP A 391 24.52 6.57 -13.07
N ASN A 392 23.33 7.07 -13.43
CA ASN A 392 22.98 8.48 -13.24
C ASN A 392 22.94 8.84 -11.74
N GLU A 393 22.34 7.98 -10.91
CA GLU A 393 22.25 8.22 -9.46
C GLU A 393 23.63 8.29 -8.80
N ILE A 394 24.59 7.44 -9.19
CA ILE A 394 25.96 7.52 -8.66
C ILE A 394 26.60 8.85 -9.03
N GLY A 395 26.47 9.27 -10.30
CA GLY A 395 26.96 10.59 -10.72
C GLY A 395 26.34 11.73 -9.90
N GLU A 396 25.03 11.67 -9.64
CA GLU A 396 24.34 12.68 -8.82
C GLU A 396 24.81 12.67 -7.36
N ILE A 397 25.02 11.50 -6.76
CA ILE A 397 25.57 11.36 -5.41
C ILE A 397 26.98 11.95 -5.34
N LEU A 398 27.84 11.67 -6.32
CA LEU A 398 29.21 12.19 -6.37
C LEU A 398 29.24 13.71 -6.57
N MET A 399 28.39 14.26 -7.45
CA MET A 399 28.25 15.72 -7.57
C MET A 399 27.90 16.36 -6.23
N LYS A 400 26.93 15.79 -5.49
CA LYS A 400 26.50 16.33 -4.19
C LYS A 400 27.55 16.14 -3.08
N ARG A 401 28.58 15.31 -3.31
CA ARG A 401 29.76 15.13 -2.45
C ARG A 401 30.96 15.97 -2.92
N ASP A 402 30.74 16.93 -3.83
CA ASP A 402 31.78 17.78 -4.44
C ASP A 402 32.82 16.99 -5.27
N GLU A 403 32.52 15.76 -5.68
CA GLU A 403 33.36 14.90 -6.52
C GLU A 403 32.96 15.02 -8.02
N VAL A 404 32.85 16.26 -8.49
CA VAL A 404 32.27 16.61 -9.80
C VAL A 404 33.03 15.99 -10.98
N GLU A 405 34.36 15.95 -10.92
CA GLU A 405 35.19 15.34 -11.96
C GLU A 405 34.88 13.84 -12.13
N ASN A 406 34.70 13.12 -11.02
CA ASN A 406 34.35 11.71 -11.04
C ASN A 406 32.93 11.53 -11.59
N ALA A 407 31.98 12.37 -11.19
CA ALA A 407 30.58 12.30 -11.59
C ALA A 407 30.37 12.31 -13.12
N ILE A 408 31.18 13.08 -13.86
CA ILE A 408 31.13 13.16 -15.33
C ILE A 408 31.22 11.78 -15.98
N ASN A 409 32.09 10.90 -15.48
CA ASN A 409 32.27 9.57 -16.05
C ASN A 409 31.03 8.70 -15.83
N TRP A 410 30.40 8.79 -14.66
CA TRP A 410 29.18 8.06 -14.34
C TRP A 410 27.99 8.53 -15.19
N PHE A 411 27.84 9.82 -15.44
CA PHE A 411 26.81 10.32 -16.36
C PHE A 411 27.04 9.85 -17.79
N ARG A 412 28.29 9.78 -18.26
CA ARG A 412 28.61 9.24 -19.59
C ARG A 412 28.20 7.77 -19.73
N GLU A 413 28.42 6.96 -18.70
CA GLU A 413 27.95 5.56 -18.68
C GLU A 413 26.41 5.45 -18.62
N ALA A 414 25.74 6.33 -17.87
CA ALA A 414 24.28 6.43 -17.89
C ALA A 414 23.77 6.73 -19.31
N ILE A 415 24.43 7.66 -20.02
CA ILE A 415 24.10 8.02 -21.40
C ILE A 415 24.34 6.84 -22.36
N ALA A 416 25.44 6.11 -22.18
CA ALA A 416 25.81 4.95 -23.00
C ALA A 416 24.94 3.71 -22.71
N SER A 417 24.23 3.67 -21.58
CA SER A 417 23.40 2.54 -21.17
C SER A 417 22.29 2.23 -22.17
N LYS A 418 22.19 0.95 -22.56
CA LYS A 418 21.19 0.47 -23.53
C LYS A 418 19.78 0.63 -22.97
N ASN A 419 18.85 1.09 -23.80
CA ASN A 419 17.43 1.26 -23.45
C ASN A 419 17.14 2.17 -22.24
N TYR A 420 18.07 3.04 -21.84
CA TYR A 420 17.79 4.03 -20.80
C TYR A 420 16.79 5.08 -21.31
N SER A 421 15.56 5.04 -20.78
CA SER A 421 14.46 5.91 -21.19
C SER A 421 14.61 7.34 -20.71
N LYS A 422 15.28 7.56 -19.57
CA LYS A 422 15.54 8.90 -19.00
C LYS A 422 16.91 9.48 -19.40
N ARG A 423 17.45 9.10 -20.56
CA ARG A 423 18.78 9.52 -21.02
C ARG A 423 19.00 11.04 -21.02
N GLY A 424 17.98 11.83 -21.32
CA GLY A 424 18.12 13.29 -21.26
C GLY A 424 18.35 13.84 -19.85
N VAL A 425 17.90 13.15 -18.78
CA VAL A 425 18.19 13.54 -17.39
C VAL A 425 19.69 13.41 -17.10
N ALA A 426 20.32 12.35 -17.60
CA ALA A 426 21.77 12.19 -17.49
C ALA A 426 22.54 13.25 -18.30
N TRP A 427 22.01 13.70 -19.45
CA TRP A 427 22.59 14.84 -20.18
C TRP A 427 22.46 16.17 -19.42
N ILE A 428 21.33 16.40 -18.74
CA ILE A 428 21.15 17.58 -17.86
C ILE A 428 22.15 17.55 -16.71
N ASN A 429 22.28 16.42 -16.03
CA ASN A 429 23.22 16.27 -14.93
C ASN A 429 24.68 16.41 -15.39
N LEU A 430 25.02 15.86 -16.56
CA LEU A 430 26.34 16.08 -17.17
C LEU A 430 26.58 17.56 -17.49
N THR A 431 25.57 18.28 -17.99
CA THR A 431 25.64 19.73 -18.25
C THR A 431 25.97 20.48 -16.97
N ARG A 432 25.23 20.20 -15.88
CA ARG A 432 25.46 20.83 -14.56
C ARG A 432 26.87 20.56 -14.04
N ALA A 433 27.34 19.31 -14.11
CA ALA A 433 28.70 18.95 -13.70
C ALA A 433 29.78 19.70 -14.51
N GLN A 434 29.57 19.86 -15.81
CA GLN A 434 30.51 20.59 -16.67
C GLN A 434 30.52 22.09 -16.36
N MET A 435 29.37 22.69 -16.07
CA MET A 435 29.28 24.09 -15.65
C MET A 435 30.03 24.35 -14.33
N GLU A 436 29.89 23.44 -13.37
CA GLU A 436 30.59 23.55 -12.08
C GLU A 436 32.12 23.49 -12.22
N LEU A 437 32.61 22.79 -13.25
CA LEU A 437 34.03 22.76 -13.63
C LEU A 437 34.43 23.89 -14.62
N SER A 438 33.54 24.85 -14.90
CA SER A 438 33.75 25.93 -15.88
C SER A 438 34.11 25.43 -17.29
N GLN A 439 33.52 24.31 -17.69
CA GLN A 439 33.68 23.69 -19.02
C GLN A 439 32.54 24.08 -19.96
N ASP A 440 32.28 25.39 -20.09
CA ASP A 440 31.05 25.95 -20.68
C ASP A 440 30.77 25.48 -22.11
N VAL A 441 31.82 25.35 -22.94
CA VAL A 441 31.69 24.81 -24.30
C VAL A 441 31.16 23.37 -24.29
N SER A 442 31.67 22.53 -23.39
CA SER A 442 31.21 21.14 -23.27
C SER A 442 29.80 21.07 -22.69
N ALA A 443 29.51 21.90 -21.68
CA ALA A 443 28.18 22.04 -21.09
C ALA A 443 27.15 22.45 -22.15
N PHE A 444 27.48 23.40 -23.02
CA PHE A 444 26.58 23.85 -24.10
C PHE A 444 26.20 22.71 -25.04
N PHE A 445 27.17 21.89 -25.46
CA PHE A 445 26.87 20.72 -26.30
C PHE A 445 26.04 19.66 -25.56
N SER A 446 26.31 19.42 -24.28
CA SER A 446 25.52 18.49 -23.46
C SER A 446 24.07 18.98 -23.30
N ALA A 447 23.87 20.28 -23.06
CA ALA A 447 22.55 20.91 -22.97
C ALA A 447 21.79 20.82 -24.31
N GLN A 448 22.48 21.01 -25.43
CA GLN A 448 21.90 20.84 -26.76
C GLN A 448 21.42 19.39 -26.98
N ARG A 449 22.22 18.39 -26.58
CA ARG A 449 21.81 16.98 -26.61
C ARG A 449 20.63 16.67 -25.70
N ALA A 450 20.57 17.30 -24.52
CA ALA A 450 19.42 17.17 -23.63
C ALA A 450 18.15 17.73 -24.29
N SER A 451 18.24 18.90 -24.94
CA SER A 451 17.12 19.58 -25.61
C SER A 451 16.57 18.75 -26.79
N GLU A 452 17.45 18.07 -27.55
CA GLU A 452 17.01 17.15 -28.61
C GLU A 452 16.13 16.00 -28.07
N LEU A 453 16.38 15.56 -26.83
CA LEU A 453 15.64 14.45 -26.19
C LEU A 453 14.40 14.94 -25.42
N PHE A 454 14.45 16.14 -24.86
CA PHE A 454 13.38 16.75 -24.08
C PHE A 454 13.16 18.21 -24.51
N PRO A 455 12.55 18.46 -25.68
CA PRO A 455 12.46 19.79 -26.28
C PRO A 455 11.58 20.78 -25.50
N GLU A 456 10.74 20.31 -24.57
CA GLU A 456 9.83 21.14 -23.78
C GLU A 456 10.28 21.28 -22.30
N ASN A 457 11.50 20.85 -21.97
CA ASN A 457 12.00 20.95 -20.61
C ASN A 457 12.58 22.35 -20.35
N LYS A 458 11.87 23.14 -19.53
CA LYS A 458 12.22 24.51 -19.15
C LYS A 458 13.62 24.66 -18.56
N GLU A 459 14.07 23.67 -17.79
CA GLU A 459 15.40 23.72 -17.20
C GLU A 459 16.50 23.71 -18.27
N ILE A 460 16.31 22.95 -19.34
CA ILE A 460 17.25 22.89 -20.46
C ILE A 460 17.29 24.22 -21.20
N GLU A 461 16.13 24.87 -21.39
CA GLU A 461 16.03 26.19 -22.00
C GLU A 461 16.81 27.24 -21.18
N GLU A 462 16.66 27.22 -19.86
CA GLU A 462 17.39 28.10 -18.93
C GLU A 462 18.90 27.86 -18.98
N LEU A 463 19.34 26.60 -18.96
CA LEU A 463 20.75 26.23 -19.05
C LEU A 463 21.37 26.68 -20.39
N LEU A 464 20.67 26.47 -21.51
CA LEU A 464 21.12 26.91 -22.83
C LEU A 464 21.20 28.42 -22.96
N PHE A 465 20.24 29.15 -22.38
CA PHE A 465 20.27 30.61 -22.35
C PHE A 465 21.53 31.11 -21.63
N TYR A 466 21.77 30.64 -20.40
CA TYR A 466 22.94 31.02 -19.60
C TYR A 466 24.25 30.72 -20.34
N LEU A 467 24.40 29.50 -20.85
CA LEU A 467 25.61 29.07 -21.55
C LEU A 467 25.83 29.81 -22.88
N SER A 468 24.78 30.35 -23.49
CA SER A 468 24.90 31.12 -24.73
C SER A 468 25.37 32.57 -24.50
N GLU A 469 25.10 33.16 -23.33
CA GLU A 469 25.54 34.52 -23.00
C GLU A 469 27.06 34.59 -22.79
N ASP A 470 27.66 33.55 -22.21
CA ASP A 470 29.10 33.47 -21.93
C ASP A 470 29.96 33.10 -23.17
N LEU A 471 29.32 32.71 -24.28
CA LEU A 471 29.98 32.31 -25.54
C LEU A 471 30.04 33.43 -26.60
N VAL A 472 29.49 34.61 -26.33
CA VAL A 472 29.50 35.82 -27.18
C VAL A 472 30.57 36.80 -26.71
#